data_AF-A0A1F3SVF3-F1
#
_entry.id   AF-A0A1F3SVF3-F1
#
_cell.length_a   1.000
_cell.length_b   1.000
_cell.length_c   1.000
_cell.angle_alpha   90.00
_cell.angle_beta   90.00
_cell.angle_gamma   90.00
#
_symmetry.space_group_name_H-M   'P 1'
#
loop_
_entity.id
_entity.type
_entity.pdbx_description
1 polymer ?
#
loop_
_entity_poly.entity_id
_entity_poly.type
_entity_poly.pdbx_seq_one_letter_code
_entity_poly.pdbx_strand_id
1 'polypeptide(L)'
;MSALIFLHLIFIGLWGGCIAVEMVLEFRAKKDLALTRTVAQLHDTIDRYVELPFVLGVFITGAMQVFLIPLTPLHLIKIAAGLGAVSANLLCFVPVFKRKRLVDANADFSQLAQCSDRIFLAFSVGFPLGLIALLLGFYLH
;
A
#
# COMPACT_ATOMS: atom_id res chain seq x y z
N MET A 1 -15.00 15.25 15.74
CA MET A 1 -14.05 14.19 15.35
C MET A 1 -13.11 13.92 16.50
N SER A 2 -12.92 12.67 16.92
CA SER A 2 -11.95 12.37 18.00
C SER A 2 -10.52 12.54 17.48
N ALA A 3 -9.58 12.86 18.38
CA ALA A 3 -8.16 13.00 18.02
C ALA A 3 -7.61 11.71 17.37
N LEU A 4 -8.10 10.55 17.78
CA LEU A 4 -7.72 9.25 17.20
C LEU A 4 -8.19 9.11 15.75
N ILE A 5 -9.42 9.51 15.42
CA ILE A 5 -9.93 9.48 14.03
C ILE A 5 -9.12 10.44 13.17
N PHE A 6 -8.83 11.65 13.67
CA PHE A 6 -8.00 12.61 12.95
C PHE A 6 -6.62 12.04 12.62
N LEU A 7 -5.95 11.44 13.61
CA LEU A 7 -4.64 10.83 13.44
C LEU A 7 -4.69 9.64 12.46
N HIS A 8 -5.74 8.82 12.53
CA HIS A 8 -5.94 7.72 11.59
C HIS A 8 -6.08 8.20 10.15
N LEU A 9 -6.84 9.27 9.93
CA LEU A 9 -7.01 9.88 8.60
C LEU A 9 -5.70 10.49 8.08
N ILE A 10 -4.87 11.08 8.96
CA ILE A 10 -3.52 11.53 8.57
C ILE A 10 -2.70 10.35 8.06
N PHE A 11 -2.64 9.23 8.81
CA PHE A 11 -1.89 8.05 8.37
C PHE A 11 -2.42 7.46 7.06
N ILE A 12 -3.74 7.39 6.89
CA ILE A 12 -4.34 6.95 5.61
C ILE A 12 -3.95 7.89 4.47
N GLY A 13 -4.01 9.21 4.68
CA GLY A 13 -3.67 10.19 3.66
C GLY A 13 -2.20 10.13 3.26
N LEU A 14 -1.29 10.02 4.23
CA LEU A 14 0.14 9.87 3.99
C LEU A 14 0.45 8.57 3.25
N TRP A 15 -0.10 7.44 3.72
CA TRP A 15 0.08 6.14 3.09
C TRP A 15 -0.49 6.10 1.66
N GLY A 16 -1.73 6.57 1.47
CA GLY A 16 -2.35 6.65 0.15
C GLY A 16 -1.59 7.57 -0.82
N GLY A 17 -0.97 8.64 -0.31
CA GLY A 17 -0.07 9.50 -1.08
C GLY A 17 1.18 8.76 -1.57
N CYS A 18 1.81 7.93 -0.73
CA CYS A 18 2.94 7.08 -1.13
C CYS A 18 2.55 6.15 -2.28
N ILE A 19 1.48 5.37 -2.09
CA ILE A 19 0.96 4.44 -3.12
C ILE A 19 0.70 5.17 -4.43
N ALA A 20 0.08 6.36 -4.38
CA ALA A 20 -0.22 7.14 -5.58
C ALA A 20 1.06 7.54 -6.34
N VAL A 21 2.08 8.01 -5.63
CA VAL A 21 3.38 8.38 -6.23
C VAL A 21 4.09 7.15 -6.80
N GLU A 22 4.16 6.06 -6.05
CA GLU A 22 4.76 4.80 -6.49
C GLU A 22 4.11 4.31 -7.77
N MET A 23 2.78 4.31 -7.86
CA MET A 23 2.10 3.88 -9.08
C MET A 23 2.43 4.75 -10.29
N VAL A 24 2.53 6.07 -10.11
CA VAL A 24 2.98 6.95 -11.20
C VAL A 24 4.38 6.57 -11.66
N LEU A 25 5.30 6.30 -10.73
CA LEU A 25 6.66 5.86 -11.04
C LEU A 25 6.67 4.51 -11.76
N GLU A 26 5.91 3.53 -11.28
CA GLU A 26 5.78 2.19 -11.87
C GLU A 26 5.24 2.24 -13.31
N PHE A 27 4.20 3.03 -13.55
CA PHE A 27 3.63 3.18 -14.88
C PHE A 27 4.61 3.80 -15.88
N ARG A 28 5.44 4.75 -15.42
CA ARG A 28 6.48 5.37 -16.26
C ARG A 28 7.63 4.39 -16.51
N ALA A 29 8.07 3.67 -15.47
CA ALA A 29 9.16 2.71 -15.54
C ALA A 29 8.89 1.55 -16.49
N LYS A 30 7.65 1.07 -16.60
CA LYS A 30 7.28 -0.12 -17.39
C LYS A 30 7.78 -0.11 -18.85
N LYS A 31 8.04 1.06 -19.43
CA LYS A 31 8.46 1.23 -20.83
C LYS A 31 9.96 1.45 -21.01
N ASP A 32 10.72 1.58 -19.92
CA ASP A 32 12.14 1.96 -19.95
C ASP A 32 12.92 1.15 -18.91
N LEU A 33 13.89 0.35 -19.38
CA LEU A 33 14.73 -0.50 -18.53
C LEU A 33 15.60 0.31 -17.57
N ALA A 34 16.17 1.44 -18.01
CA ALA A 34 17.00 2.26 -17.15
C ALA A 34 16.15 2.85 -16.01
N LEU A 35 14.96 3.36 -16.35
CA LEU A 35 14.02 3.87 -15.36
C LEU A 35 13.50 2.77 -14.44
N THR A 36 13.25 1.56 -14.94
CA THR A 36 12.86 0.39 -14.13
C THR A 36 13.87 0.09 -13.03
N ARG A 37 15.16 0.19 -13.34
CA ARG A 37 16.22 -0.04 -12.33
C ARG A 37 16.21 1.03 -11.24
N THR A 38 16.09 2.30 -11.62
CA THR A 38 15.99 3.41 -10.67
C THR A 38 14.73 3.30 -9.81
N VAL A 39 13.58 3.03 -10.42
CA VAL A 39 12.30 2.89 -9.70
C VAL A 39 12.34 1.69 -8.76
N ALA A 40 12.97 0.58 -9.11
CA ALA A 40 13.12 -0.55 -8.19
C ALA A 40 13.89 -0.19 -6.90
N GLN A 41 14.92 0.65 -7.00
CA GLN A 41 15.68 1.13 -5.84
C GLN A 41 14.88 2.14 -5.01
N LEU A 42 14.20 3.07 -5.67
CA LEU A 42 13.35 4.05 -5.02
C LEU A 42 12.17 3.39 -4.29
N HIS A 43 11.48 2.46 -4.94
CA HIS A 43 10.34 1.74 -4.39
C HIS A 43 10.74 0.96 -3.11
N ASP A 44 11.81 0.16 -3.13
CA ASP A 44 12.30 -0.54 -1.91
C ASP A 44 12.64 0.43 -0.76
N THR A 45 13.14 1.62 -1.10
CA THR A 45 13.47 2.65 -0.10
C THR A 45 12.22 3.29 0.49
N ILE A 46 11.25 3.67 -0.36
CA ILE A 46 9.99 4.28 0.06
C ILE A 46 9.20 3.29 0.91
N ASP A 47 9.02 2.05 0.45
CA ASP A 47 8.33 0.98 1.18
C ASP A 47 8.88 0.83 2.60
N ARG A 48 10.20 0.74 2.73
CA ARG A 48 10.85 0.41 3.99
C ARG A 48 10.84 1.56 4.98
N TYR A 49 11.11 2.78 4.53
CA TYR A 49 11.37 3.91 5.42
C TYR A 49 10.23 4.92 5.52
N VAL A 50 9.27 4.87 4.59
CA VAL A 50 8.15 5.82 4.53
C VAL A 50 6.84 5.07 4.65
N GLU A 51 6.61 4.08 3.78
CA GLU A 51 5.33 3.41 3.70
C GLU A 51 5.05 2.53 4.92
N LEU A 52 6.01 1.68 5.32
CA LEU A 52 5.85 0.77 6.45
C LEU A 52 5.51 1.50 7.77
N PRO A 53 6.18 2.61 8.15
CA PRO A 53 5.74 3.43 9.28
C PRO A 53 4.29 3.92 9.20
N PHE A 54 3.84 4.35 8.01
CA PHE A 54 2.48 4.85 7.83
C PHE A 54 1.44 3.72 7.86
N VAL A 55 1.72 2.58 7.23
CA VAL A 55 0.87 1.37 7.31
C VAL A 55 0.73 0.91 8.76
N LEU A 56 1.83 0.89 9.51
CA LEU A 56 1.79 0.57 10.95
C LEU A 56 0.94 1.58 11.72
N GLY A 57 1.04 2.87 11.40
CA GLY A 57 0.19 3.92 11.95
C GLY A 57 -1.30 3.68 11.68
N VAL A 58 -1.67 3.35 10.44
CA VAL A 58 -3.05 2.98 10.05
C VAL A 58 -3.52 1.76 10.84
N PHE A 59 -2.70 0.70 10.92
CA PHE A 59 -3.06 -0.53 11.62
C PHE A 59 -3.29 -0.29 13.12
N ILE A 60 -2.37 0.39 13.79
CA ILE A 60 -2.45 0.66 15.23
C ILE A 60 -3.67 1.55 15.54
N THR A 61 -3.81 2.68 14.84
CA THR A 61 -4.91 3.61 15.09
C THR A 61 -6.27 3.03 14.70
N GLY A 62 -6.33 2.16 13.69
CA GLY A 62 -7.53 1.42 13.32
C GLY A 62 -7.91 0.37 14.38
N ALA A 63 -6.94 -0.40 14.87
CA ALA A 63 -7.16 -1.39 15.92
C ALA A 63 -7.66 -0.73 17.22
N MET A 64 -7.11 0.43 17.61
CA MET A 64 -7.59 1.17 18.77
C MET A 64 -9.05 1.60 18.64
N GLN A 65 -9.50 2.00 17.44
CA GLN A 65 -10.89 2.41 17.21
C GLN A 65 -11.89 1.27 17.38
N VAL A 66 -11.50 0.03 17.09
CA VAL A 66 -12.37 -1.16 17.24
C VAL A 66 -12.85 -1.32 18.68
N PHE A 67 -12.04 -0.93 19.67
CA PHE A 67 -12.40 -1.03 21.09
C PHE A 67 -13.26 0.13 21.61
N LEU A 68 -13.51 1.15 20.80
CA LEU A 68 -14.20 2.38 21.22
C LEU A 68 -15.66 2.46 20.77
N ILE A 69 -16.10 1.56 19.88
CA ILE A 69 -17.44 1.61 19.30
C ILE A 69 -18.09 0.21 19.25
N PRO A 70 -19.43 0.12 19.36
CA PRO A 70 -20.13 -1.12 19.07
C PRO A 70 -20.00 -1.44 17.56
N LEU A 71 -19.56 -2.66 17.25
CA LEU A 71 -19.40 -3.09 15.87
C LEU A 71 -20.73 -3.52 15.26
N THR A 72 -21.03 -2.96 14.09
CA THR A 72 -22.13 -3.42 13.22
C THR A 72 -21.57 -4.25 12.06
N PRO A 73 -22.41 -4.99 11.30
CA PRO A 73 -21.94 -5.71 10.11
C PRO A 73 -21.20 -4.83 9.10
N LEU A 74 -21.61 -3.56 8.93
CA LEU A 74 -20.91 -2.62 8.05
C LEU A 74 -19.51 -2.26 8.57
N HIS A 75 -19.32 -2.17 9.89
CA HIS A 75 -17.98 -1.99 10.48
C HIS A 75 -17.10 -3.20 10.19
N LEU A 76 -17.64 -4.42 10.26
CA LEU A 76 -16.88 -5.64 9.96
C LEU A 76 -16.45 -5.68 8.48
N ILE A 77 -17.33 -5.28 7.55
CA ILE A 77 -16.98 -5.18 6.12
C ILE A 77 -15.87 -4.14 5.90
N LYS A 78 -15.99 -2.96 6.53
CA LYS A 78 -14.94 -1.92 6.48
C LYS A 78 -13.61 -2.45 6.99
N ILE A 79 -13.60 -3.12 8.15
CA ILE A 79 -12.40 -3.70 8.76
C ILE A 79 -11.80 -4.76 7.85
N ALA A 80 -12.61 -5.68 7.32
CA ALA A 80 -12.14 -6.72 6.41
C ALA A 80 -11.54 -6.14 5.13
N ALA A 81 -12.17 -5.13 4.54
CA ALA A 81 -11.65 -4.42 3.37
C ALA A 81 -10.32 -3.71 3.69
N GLY A 82 -10.23 -3.00 4.82
CA GLY A 82 -9.00 -2.33 5.26
C GLY A 82 -7.84 -3.31 5.51
N LEU A 83 -8.11 -4.42 6.21
CA LEU A 83 -7.12 -5.48 6.43
C LEU A 83 -6.69 -6.13 5.12
N GLY A 84 -7.62 -6.33 4.18
CA GLY A 84 -7.31 -6.84 2.85
C GLY A 84 -6.39 -5.89 2.06
N ALA A 85 -6.64 -4.58 2.13
CA ALA A 85 -5.78 -3.57 1.51
C ALA A 85 -4.37 -3.57 2.12
N VAL A 86 -4.27 -3.54 3.46
CA VAL A 86 -2.99 -3.64 4.17
C VAL A 86 -2.25 -4.94 3.83
N SER A 87 -2.96 -6.07 3.78
CA SER A 87 -2.36 -7.36 3.45
C SER A 87 -1.83 -7.41 2.01
N ALA A 88 -2.61 -6.91 1.04
CA ALA A 88 -2.16 -6.82 -0.36
C ALA A 88 -0.88 -5.98 -0.47
N ASN A 89 -0.81 -4.88 0.27
CA ASN A 89 0.36 -4.02 0.33
C ASN A 89 1.57 -4.71 0.97
N LEU A 90 1.41 -5.36 2.12
CA LEU A 90 2.49 -6.12 2.76
C LEU A 90 3.00 -7.26 1.88
N LEU A 91 2.12 -7.90 1.10
CA LEU A 91 2.52 -8.91 0.11
C LEU A 91 3.28 -8.30 -1.08
N CYS A 92 3.07 -7.02 -1.39
CA CYS A 92 3.80 -6.28 -2.44
C CYS A 92 5.30 -6.11 -2.11
N PHE A 93 5.68 -6.13 -0.84
CA PHE A 93 7.10 -6.08 -0.43
C PHE A 93 7.92 -7.23 -1.04
N VAL A 94 7.30 -8.40 -1.24
CA VAL A 94 8.00 -9.58 -1.78
C VAL A 94 8.49 -9.34 -3.21
N PRO A 95 7.65 -8.99 -4.20
CA PRO A 95 8.12 -8.65 -5.54
C PRO A 95 8.99 -7.39 -5.59
N VAL A 96 8.75 -6.37 -4.75
CA VAL A 96 9.61 -5.17 -4.69
C VAL A 96 11.04 -5.52 -4.27
N PHE A 97 11.20 -6.22 -3.15
CA PHE A 97 12.50 -6.64 -2.65
C PHE A 97 13.20 -7.60 -3.62
N LYS A 98 12.45 -8.56 -4.20
CA LYS A 98 12.99 -9.45 -5.22
C LYS A 98 13.47 -8.67 -6.44
N ARG A 99 12.70 -7.70 -6.92
CA ARG A 99 13.06 -6.87 -8.08
C ARG A 99 14.33 -6.05 -7.79
N LYS A 100 14.44 -5.48 -6.60
CA LYS A 100 15.64 -4.74 -6.18
C LYS A 100 16.89 -5.63 -6.19
N ARG A 101 16.80 -6.86 -5.66
CA ARG A 101 17.88 -7.85 -5.73
C ARG A 101 18.27 -8.23 -7.16
N LEU A 102 17.28 -8.37 -8.05
CA LEU A 102 17.51 -8.67 -9.46
C LEU A 102 18.22 -7.51 -10.18
N VAL A 103 17.87 -6.27 -9.84
CA VAL A 103 18.59 -5.08 -10.33
C VAL A 103 20.04 -5.10 -9.85
N ASP A 104 20.29 -5.35 -8.57
CA ASP A 104 21.65 -5.44 -8.01
C ASP A 104 22.49 -6.55 -8.70
N ALA A 105 21.83 -7.64 -9.12
CA ALA A 105 22.45 -8.75 -9.85
C ALA A 105 22.54 -8.55 -11.37
N ASN A 106 22.19 -7.37 -11.90
CA ASN A 106 22.15 -7.07 -13.34
C ASN A 106 21.29 -8.07 -14.16
N ALA A 107 20.17 -8.51 -13.59
CA ALA A 107 19.24 -9.40 -14.28
C ALA A 107 18.67 -8.75 -15.56
N ASP A 108 18.16 -9.62 -16.43
CA ASP A 108 17.51 -9.22 -17.67
C ASP A 108 16.14 -8.57 -17.43
N PHE A 109 15.66 -7.87 -18.45
CA PHE A 109 14.40 -7.13 -18.36
C PHE A 109 13.19 -8.03 -18.09
N SER A 110 13.21 -9.29 -18.59
CA SER A 110 12.08 -10.21 -18.45
C SER A 110 11.79 -10.54 -16.97
N GLN A 111 12.83 -10.76 -16.16
CA GLN A 111 12.68 -11.04 -14.73
C GLN A 111 12.21 -9.82 -13.94
N LEU A 112 12.62 -8.62 -14.33
CA LEU A 112 12.15 -7.36 -13.73
C LEU A 112 10.68 -7.10 -14.07
N ALA A 113 10.26 -7.40 -15.30
CA ALA A 113 8.88 -7.27 -15.74
C ALA A 113 7.94 -8.18 -14.94
N GLN A 114 8.31 -9.44 -14.71
CA GLN A 114 7.50 -10.36 -13.88
C GLN A 114 7.27 -9.85 -12.45
N CYS A 115 8.27 -9.21 -11.85
CA CYS A 115 8.09 -8.61 -10.52
C CYS A 115 7.17 -7.39 -10.59
N SER A 116 7.30 -6.58 -11.64
CA SER A 116 6.45 -5.41 -11.86
C SER A 116 4.99 -5.81 -12.06
N ASP A 117 4.70 -6.88 -12.80
CA ASP A 117 3.33 -7.38 -12.97
C ASP A 117 2.70 -7.84 -11.64
N ARG A 118 3.50 -8.41 -10.72
CA ARG A 118 3.03 -8.76 -9.37
C ARG A 118 2.77 -7.51 -8.52
N ILE A 119 3.57 -6.46 -8.67
CA ILE A 119 3.33 -5.16 -8.02
C ILE A 119 2.01 -4.56 -8.51
N PHE A 120 1.78 -4.54 -9.84
CA PHE A 120 0.51 -4.08 -10.42
C PHE A 120 -0.69 -4.93 -9.96
N LEU A 121 -0.52 -6.24 -9.81
CA LEU A 121 -1.57 -7.11 -9.28
C LEU A 121 -1.90 -6.76 -7.82
N ALA A 122 -0.88 -6.59 -6.97
CA ALA A 122 -1.06 -6.20 -5.58
C ALA A 122 -1.81 -4.86 -5.47
N PHE A 123 -1.44 -3.86 -6.27
CA PHE A 123 -2.16 -2.59 -6.36
C PHE A 123 -3.61 -2.77 -6.82
N SER A 124 -3.84 -3.56 -7.87
CA SER A 124 -5.17 -3.77 -8.46
C SER A 124 -6.14 -4.46 -7.49
N VAL A 125 -5.63 -5.23 -6.53
CA VAL A 125 -6.43 -5.85 -5.46
C VAL A 125 -6.54 -4.92 -4.24
N GLY A 126 -5.42 -4.32 -3.81
CA GLY A 126 -5.36 -3.51 -2.61
C GLY A 126 -6.12 -2.19 -2.73
N PHE A 127 -6.02 -1.51 -3.87
CA PHE A 127 -6.63 -0.19 -4.07
C PHE A 127 -8.16 -0.21 -3.97
N PRO A 128 -8.91 -1.11 -4.64
CA PRO A 128 -10.36 -1.20 -4.47
C PRO A 128 -10.78 -1.50 -3.03
N LEU A 129 -10.04 -2.37 -2.33
CA LEU A 129 -10.33 -2.70 -0.93
C LEU A 129 -10.10 -1.49 -0.02
N GLY A 130 -9.01 -0.75 -0.23
CA GLY A 130 -8.74 0.49 0.50
C GLY A 130 -9.81 1.55 0.25
N LEU A 131 -10.26 1.69 -1.01
CA LEU A 131 -11.32 2.61 -1.38
C LEU A 131 -12.66 2.25 -0.71
N ILE A 132 -13.03 0.96 -0.70
CA ILE A 132 -14.23 0.48 0.02
C ILE A 132 -14.15 0.82 1.51
N ALA A 133 -13.01 0.54 2.15
CA ALA A 133 -12.81 0.83 3.57
C ALA A 133 -12.91 2.33 3.87
N LEU A 134 -12.35 3.17 3.01
CA LEU A 134 -12.41 4.63 3.13
C LEU A 134 -13.85 5.16 2.97
N LEU A 135 -14.56 4.72 1.93
CA LEU A 135 -15.94 5.15 1.67
C LEU A 135 -16.89 4.73 2.79
N LEU A 136 -16.77 3.49 3.27
CA LEU A 136 -17.52 3.05 4.45
C LEU A 136 -17.11 3.81 5.71
N GLY A 137 -15.84 4.22 5.82
CA GLY A 137 -15.36 5.10 6.89
C GLY A 137 -16.09 6.45 6.90
N PHE A 138 -16.26 7.09 5.75
CA PHE A 138 -17.02 8.34 5.64
C PHE A 138 -18.53 8.15 5.84
N TYR A 139 -19.08 7.00 5.47
CA TYR A 139 -20.51 6.73 5.65
C TYR A 139 -20.89 6.45 7.12
N LEU A 140 -20.00 5.83 7.89
CA LEU A 140 -20.24 5.42 9.28
C LEU A 140 -19.91 6.50 10.32
N HIS A 141 -19.40 7.67 9.91
CA HIS A 141 -18.99 8.78 10.78
C HIS A 141 -19.66 10.09 10.39
#